data_AF-L5N977-F1
#
_entry.id   AF-L5N977-F1
#
_cell.length_a   1.000
_cell.length_b   1.000
_cell.length_c   1.000
_cell.angle_alpha   90.00
_cell.angle_beta   90.00
_cell.angle_gamma   90.00
#
_symmetry.space_group_name_H-M   'P 1'
#
loop_
_entity.id
_entity.type
_entity.pdbx_description
1 polymer ?
#
loop_
_entity_poly.entity_id
_entity_poly.type
_entity_poly.pdbx_seq_one_letter_code
_entity_poly.pdbx_strand_id
1 'polypeptide(L)'
;MYKKRSCHHMFKLDPNKDLSEDALRKVCTSGTDGIIIGGTDGVTFENVTDLQDRVQQYDIAVYLEVSDIEAIAPGFQKYLIPMVLNSQDKKWMIDVQHQAIVEYADAIAWEDMMPEGYCVLNPEAKVFQRTNCTMPQDRDVLAYAEMAEHMFRLPFFIWSTAGCTAILIWLDKYQNDWKRRR
;
A
#
# COMPACT_ATOMS: atom_id res chain seq x y z
N MET A 1 6.63 14.47 19.46
CA MET A 1 7.32 13.16 19.44
C MET A 1 6.26 12.11 19.09
N TYR A 2 6.12 11.75 17.82
CA TYR A 2 5.15 10.72 17.41
C TYR A 2 5.56 9.40 18.06
N LYS A 3 4.74 8.93 19.01
CA LYS A 3 4.90 7.60 19.60
C LYS A 3 4.53 6.63 18.48
N LYS A 4 5.52 6.04 17.80
CA LYS A 4 5.35 5.01 16.77
C LYS A 4 4.50 3.89 17.39
N ARG A 5 3.18 3.91 17.19
CA ARG A 5 2.36 2.73 17.44
C ARG A 5 2.88 1.69 16.47
N SER A 6 3.24 0.53 17.00
CA SER A 6 3.63 -0.58 16.17
C SER A 6 2.40 -1.04 15.41
N CYS A 7 2.21 -0.55 14.19
CA CYS A 7 1.21 -1.11 13.28
C CYS A 7 1.63 -2.56 12.99
N HIS A 8 0.76 -3.50 13.36
CA HIS A 8 0.94 -4.94 13.23
C HIS A 8 -0.03 -5.54 12.23
N HIS A 9 -1.22 -4.95 12.06
CA HIS A 9 -2.24 -5.48 11.18
C HIS A 9 -3.09 -4.36 10.56
N MET A 10 -3.31 -4.45 9.25
CA MET A 10 -4.23 -3.58 8.52
C MET A 10 -5.07 -4.40 7.57
N PHE A 11 -6.35 -4.05 7.41
CA PHE A 11 -7.16 -4.59 6.33
C PHE A 11 -7.04 -3.71 5.10
N LYS A 12 -6.82 -4.34 3.94
CA LYS A 12 -6.94 -3.68 2.65
C LYS A 12 -8.32 -3.95 2.07
N LEU A 13 -9.09 -2.90 1.82
CA LEU A 13 -10.42 -2.95 1.23
C LEU A 13 -10.35 -2.44 -0.20
N ASP A 14 -10.88 -3.24 -1.12
CA ASP A 14 -10.94 -2.91 -2.54
C ASP A 14 -12.25 -2.17 -2.82
N PRO A 15 -12.21 -0.86 -3.18
CA PRO A 15 -13.43 -0.08 -3.36
C PRO A 15 -14.25 -0.52 -4.60
N ASN A 16 -13.67 -1.32 -5.49
CA ASN A 16 -14.38 -1.91 -6.62
C ASN A 16 -15.10 -3.23 -6.26
N LYS A 17 -15.12 -3.61 -4.98
CA LYS A 17 -15.81 -4.82 -4.51
C LYS A 17 -16.90 -4.47 -3.52
N ASP A 18 -18.04 -5.14 -3.68
CA ASP A 18 -19.14 -5.04 -2.73
C ASP A 18 -18.70 -5.56 -1.35
N LEU A 19 -18.92 -4.73 -0.33
CA LEU A 19 -18.72 -5.08 1.06
C LEU A 19 -19.98 -4.72 1.82
N SER A 20 -20.63 -5.69 2.44
CA SER A 20 -21.84 -5.44 3.22
C SER A 20 -21.54 -4.61 4.47
N GLU A 21 -22.52 -3.84 4.95
CA GLU A 21 -22.40 -3.06 6.19
C GLU A 21 -21.98 -3.91 7.38
N ASP A 22 -22.51 -5.14 7.50
CA ASP A 22 -22.13 -6.05 8.57
C ASP A 22 -20.67 -6.52 8.49
N ALA A 23 -20.16 -6.75 7.27
CA ALA A 23 -18.77 -7.12 7.07
C ALA A 23 -17.84 -5.93 7.34
N LEU A 24 -18.20 -4.75 6.84
CA LEU A 24 -17.46 -3.51 7.06
C LEU A 24 -17.37 -3.19 8.56
N ARG A 25 -18.49 -3.29 9.28
CA ARG A 25 -18.53 -3.10 10.73
C ARG A 25 -17.60 -4.06 11.44
N LYS A 26 -17.64 -5.36 11.12
CA LYS A 26 -16.75 -6.37 11.71
C LYS A 26 -15.28 -6.05 11.48
N VAL A 27 -14.93 -5.61 10.27
CA VAL A 27 -13.57 -5.21 9.91
C VAL A 27 -13.13 -3.99 10.72
N CYS A 28 -13.94 -2.93 10.75
CA CYS A 28 -13.60 -1.68 11.43
C CYS A 28 -13.57 -1.82 12.96
N THR A 29 -14.32 -2.76 13.54
CA THR A 29 -14.32 -3.03 14.99
C THR A 29 -13.49 -4.26 15.39
N SER A 30 -12.67 -4.80 14.48
CA SER A 30 -11.89 -6.03 14.73
C SER A 30 -10.72 -5.84 15.69
N GLY A 31 -10.32 -4.60 15.96
CA GLY A 31 -9.06 -4.27 16.64
C GLY A 31 -7.85 -4.17 15.71
N THR A 32 -8.06 -4.18 14.39
CA THR A 32 -7.03 -3.84 13.39
C THR A 32 -6.46 -2.43 13.63
N ASP A 33 -5.20 -2.18 13.26
CA ASP A 33 -4.55 -0.88 13.48
C ASP A 33 -5.00 0.18 12.46
N GLY A 34 -5.55 -0.26 11.33
CA GLY A 34 -6.07 0.63 10.30
C GLY A 34 -6.68 -0.10 9.10
N ILE A 35 -7.22 0.71 8.19
CA ILE A 35 -7.79 0.31 6.90
C ILE A 35 -7.00 1.00 5.79
N ILE A 36 -6.63 0.22 4.77
CA ILE A 36 -6.12 0.73 3.50
C ILE A 36 -7.25 0.60 2.48
N ILE A 37 -7.71 1.71 1.92
CA ILE A 37 -8.60 1.71 0.75
C ILE A 37 -7.71 1.68 -0.48
N GLY A 38 -7.85 0.65 -1.32
CA GLY A 38 -7.04 0.52 -2.52
C GLY A 38 -7.31 -0.78 -3.28
N GLY A 39 -7.24 -0.70 -4.61
CA GLY A 39 -7.56 -1.79 -5.52
C GLY A 39 -6.66 -1.78 -6.76
N THR A 40 -6.74 -2.84 -7.55
CA THR A 40 -5.92 -2.98 -8.77
C THR A 40 -6.61 -2.47 -10.02
N ASP A 41 -7.93 -2.56 -10.12
CA ASP A 41 -8.69 -2.21 -11.32
C ASP A 41 -10.08 -1.72 -10.94
N GLY A 42 -10.64 -0.81 -11.74
CA GLY A 42 -11.97 -0.21 -11.50
C GLY A 42 -12.04 0.66 -10.25
N VAL A 43 -10.91 1.12 -9.73
CA VAL A 43 -10.87 2.11 -8.65
C VAL A 43 -11.17 3.49 -9.25
N THR A 44 -12.16 4.18 -8.72
CA THR A 44 -12.56 5.53 -9.18
C THR A 44 -12.66 6.45 -7.97
N PHE A 45 -12.68 7.77 -8.22
CA PHE A 45 -12.89 8.74 -7.14
C PHE A 45 -14.19 8.44 -6.36
N GLU A 46 -15.28 8.12 -7.07
CA GLU A 46 -16.59 7.89 -6.47
C GLU A 46 -16.58 6.69 -5.52
N ASN A 47 -16.05 5.54 -5.95
CA ASN A 47 -16.06 4.34 -5.10
C ASN A 47 -15.05 4.43 -3.94
N VAL A 48 -13.96 5.19 -4.10
CA VAL A 48 -13.05 5.53 -3.00
C VAL A 48 -13.76 6.40 -1.97
N THR A 49 -14.44 7.46 -2.40
CA THR A 49 -15.16 8.36 -1.48
C THR A 49 -16.33 7.68 -0.78
N ASP A 50 -17.11 6.84 -1.47
CA ASP A 50 -18.19 6.07 -0.85
C ASP A 50 -17.66 5.17 0.28
N LEU A 51 -16.60 4.41 0.00
CA LEU A 51 -16.00 3.54 1.01
C LEU A 51 -15.35 4.34 2.15
N GLN A 52 -14.74 5.50 1.84
CA GLN A 52 -14.18 6.41 2.83
C GLN A 52 -15.27 6.89 3.80
N ASP A 53 -16.39 7.42 3.30
CA ASP A 53 -17.51 7.92 4.10
C ASP A 53 -18.08 6.84 5.00
N ARG A 54 -18.22 5.62 4.47
CA ARG A 54 -18.68 4.46 5.24
C ARG A 54 -17.70 4.02 6.33
N VAL A 55 -16.39 4.24 6.16
CA VAL A 55 -15.39 3.93 7.19
C VAL A 55 -15.25 5.07 8.21
N GLN A 56 -15.46 6.33 7.80
CA GLN A 56 -15.28 7.51 8.66
C GLN A 56 -16.19 7.55 9.91
N GLN A 57 -17.28 6.78 9.92
CA GLN A 57 -18.12 6.62 11.11
C GLN A 57 -17.44 5.83 12.25
N TYR A 58 -16.28 5.20 12.00
CA TYR A 58 -15.52 4.44 12.98
C TYR A 58 -14.24 5.18 13.41
N ASP A 59 -13.86 5.04 14.68
CA ASP A 59 -12.60 5.59 15.22
C ASP A 59 -11.40 4.70 14.84
N ILE A 60 -11.07 4.67 13.54
CA ILE A 60 -10.00 3.84 12.96
C ILE A 60 -9.15 4.64 11.98
N ALA A 61 -7.86 4.30 11.89
CA ALA A 61 -6.97 4.93 10.93
C ALA A 61 -7.31 4.51 9.50
N VAL A 62 -7.46 5.47 8.58
CA VAL A 62 -7.81 5.21 7.18
C VAL A 62 -6.77 5.82 6.25
N TYR A 63 -6.27 4.99 5.35
CA TYR A 63 -5.22 5.28 4.40
C TYR A 63 -5.72 5.03 2.98
N LEU A 64 -5.26 5.83 2.02
CA LEU A 64 -5.52 5.61 0.60
C LEU A 64 -4.26 5.05 -0.05
N GLU A 65 -4.33 3.88 -0.66
CA GLU A 65 -3.29 3.41 -1.58
C GLU A 65 -3.60 3.90 -2.99
N VAL A 66 -2.73 4.77 -3.50
CA VAL A 66 -2.92 5.44 -4.78
C VAL A 66 -2.49 4.50 -5.90
N SER A 67 -3.46 3.83 -6.53
CA SER A 67 -3.25 2.97 -7.69
C SER A 67 -3.63 3.61 -9.03
N ASP A 68 -4.32 4.74 -8.98
CA ASP A 68 -4.64 5.59 -10.12
C ASP A 68 -4.73 7.06 -9.67
N ILE A 69 -4.29 7.97 -10.53
CA ILE A 69 -4.21 9.39 -10.22
C ILE A 69 -5.61 10.02 -10.18
N GLU A 70 -6.51 9.55 -11.04
CA GLU A 70 -7.90 10.02 -11.12
C GLU A 70 -8.74 9.61 -9.89
N ALA A 71 -8.27 8.63 -9.11
CA ALA A 71 -8.96 8.13 -7.93
C ALA A 71 -8.48 8.77 -6.61
N ILE A 72 -7.59 9.76 -6.68
CA ILE A 72 -7.08 10.45 -5.48
C ILE A 72 -8.20 11.29 -4.86
N ALA A 73 -8.65 10.88 -3.67
CA ALA A 73 -9.63 11.60 -2.86
C ALA A 73 -8.99 12.21 -1.61
N PRO A 74 -9.39 13.43 -1.17
CA PRO A 74 -8.83 14.07 0.01
C PRO A 74 -9.34 13.43 1.32
N GLY A 75 -8.79 13.85 2.46
CA GLY A 75 -9.32 13.49 3.79
C GLY A 75 -8.81 12.16 4.36
N PHE A 76 -7.85 11.51 3.71
CA PHE A 76 -7.13 10.36 4.27
C PHE A 76 -5.99 10.80 5.18
N GLN A 77 -5.63 9.93 6.13
CA GLN A 77 -4.57 10.23 7.11
C GLN A 77 -3.17 10.11 6.52
N LYS A 78 -2.97 9.14 5.62
CA LYS A 78 -1.80 9.06 4.72
C LYS A 78 -2.20 8.52 3.36
N TYR A 79 -1.42 8.90 2.36
CA TYR A 79 -1.48 8.44 0.98
C TYR A 79 -0.31 7.52 0.73
N LEU A 80 -0.58 6.23 0.59
CA LEU A 80 0.40 5.22 0.28
C LEU A 80 0.68 5.27 -1.22
N ILE A 81 1.96 5.39 -1.59
CA ILE A 81 2.41 5.57 -2.98
C ILE A 81 3.23 4.35 -3.40
N PRO A 82 2.62 3.34 -4.03
CA PRO A 82 3.31 2.10 -4.39
C PRO A 82 4.37 2.34 -5.46
N MET A 83 5.57 1.81 -5.28
CA MET A 83 6.64 1.73 -6.27
C MET A 83 6.92 0.25 -6.57
N VAL A 84 6.51 -0.24 -7.74
CA VAL A 84 6.61 -1.67 -8.06
C VAL A 84 8.03 -2.01 -8.52
N LEU A 85 8.84 -2.53 -7.61
CA LEU A 85 10.29 -2.67 -7.80
C LEU A 85 10.67 -3.78 -8.79
N ASN A 86 9.86 -4.83 -8.90
CA ASN A 86 10.06 -5.93 -9.85
C ASN A 86 9.24 -5.78 -11.16
N SER A 87 8.73 -4.57 -11.43
CA SER A 87 8.15 -4.22 -12.72
C SER A 87 9.23 -4.09 -13.79
N GLN A 88 8.92 -4.52 -15.02
CA GLN A 88 9.77 -4.24 -16.18
C GLN A 88 9.52 -2.84 -16.76
N ASP A 89 8.43 -2.18 -16.37
CA ASP A 89 8.08 -0.86 -16.88
C ASP A 89 8.44 0.20 -15.84
N LYS A 90 9.37 1.10 -16.21
CA LYS A 90 9.73 2.30 -15.42
C LYS A 90 8.50 3.10 -14.98
N LYS A 91 7.42 3.01 -15.76
CA LYS A 91 6.10 3.57 -15.46
C LYS A 91 5.67 3.33 -14.01
N TRP A 92 5.71 2.09 -13.55
CA TRP A 92 5.19 1.68 -12.23
C TRP A 92 6.18 1.88 -11.09
N MET A 93 7.46 2.07 -11.42
CA MET A 93 8.50 2.34 -10.43
C MET A 93 8.60 3.83 -10.10
N ILE A 94 8.47 4.73 -11.08
CA ILE A 94 8.71 6.17 -10.86
C ILE A 94 7.87 7.15 -11.69
N ASP A 95 7.42 6.81 -12.91
CA ASP A 95 6.80 7.82 -13.77
C ASP A 95 5.41 8.25 -13.28
N VAL A 96 4.59 7.30 -12.80
CA VAL A 96 3.26 7.65 -12.25
C VAL A 96 3.37 8.45 -10.95
N GLN A 97 4.38 8.18 -10.14
CA GLN A 97 4.66 8.90 -8.90
C GLN A 97 5.12 10.33 -9.21
N HIS A 98 5.98 10.49 -10.21
CA HIS A 98 6.36 11.81 -10.71
C HIS A 98 5.16 12.59 -11.23
N GLN A 99 4.28 11.95 -12.02
CA GLN A 99 3.06 12.58 -12.51
C GLN A 99 2.13 13.02 -11.35
N ALA A 100 1.94 12.16 -10.34
CA ALA A 100 1.16 12.49 -9.15
C ALA A 100 1.71 13.70 -8.40
N ILE A 101 3.04 13.83 -8.29
CA ILE A 101 3.66 15.01 -7.68
C ILE A 101 3.39 16.26 -8.53
N VAL A 102 3.50 16.18 -9.86
CA VAL A 102 3.20 17.32 -10.75
C VAL A 102 1.76 17.81 -10.56
N GLU A 103 0.81 16.90 -10.35
CA GLU A 103 -0.61 17.23 -10.27
C GLU A 103 -1.10 17.57 -8.85
N TYR A 104 -0.54 16.94 -7.80
CA TYR A 104 -1.09 16.98 -6.43
C TYR A 104 -0.14 17.50 -5.35
N ALA A 105 1.10 17.90 -5.67
CA ALA A 105 2.05 18.38 -4.66
C ALA A 105 1.57 19.60 -3.86
N ASP A 106 0.72 20.43 -4.47
CA ASP A 106 0.14 21.61 -3.80
C ASP A 106 -1.12 21.28 -2.98
N ALA A 107 -1.72 20.10 -3.20
CA ALA A 107 -2.98 19.68 -2.57
C ALA A 107 -2.77 18.71 -1.40
N ILE A 108 -1.70 17.91 -1.42
CA ILE A 108 -1.41 16.91 -0.39
C ILE A 108 -0.06 17.25 0.27
N ALA A 109 -0.06 17.37 1.59
CA ALA A 109 1.15 17.64 2.35
C ALA A 109 2.17 16.49 2.20
N TRP A 110 3.45 16.83 2.03
CA TRP A 110 4.52 15.84 1.86
C TRP A 110 4.61 14.86 3.04
N GLU A 111 4.37 15.33 4.26
CA GLU A 111 4.33 14.47 5.45
C GLU A 111 3.21 13.43 5.42
N ASP A 112 2.18 13.62 4.57
CA ASP A 112 1.06 12.72 4.42
C ASP A 112 1.25 11.69 3.30
N MET A 113 2.25 11.88 2.45
CA MET A 113 2.64 10.89 1.45
C MET A 113 3.62 9.87 2.04
N MET A 114 3.36 8.58 1.80
CA MET A 114 4.20 7.48 2.24
C MET A 114 4.53 6.56 1.08
N PRO A 115 5.75 6.62 0.51
CA PRO A 115 6.13 5.73 -0.57
C PRO A 115 6.38 4.29 -0.09
N GLU A 116 6.02 3.32 -0.92
CA GLU A 116 6.08 1.89 -0.56
C GLU A 116 6.83 1.08 -1.62
N GLY A 117 7.87 0.35 -1.22
CA GLY A 117 8.54 -0.57 -2.13
C GLY A 117 7.74 -1.85 -2.28
N TYR A 118 7.13 -2.08 -3.44
CA TYR A 118 6.31 -3.27 -3.72
C TYR A 118 7.12 -4.31 -4.50
N CYS A 119 7.12 -5.55 -4.02
CA CYS A 119 7.62 -6.72 -4.74
C CYS A 119 6.50 -7.76 -4.91
N VAL A 120 5.95 -7.87 -6.12
CA VAL A 120 4.78 -8.71 -6.39
C VAL A 120 5.24 -10.13 -6.75
N LEU A 121 4.89 -11.11 -5.91
CA LEU A 121 5.33 -12.51 -6.00
C LEU A 121 4.19 -13.48 -6.34
N ASN A 122 3.09 -12.98 -6.92
CA ASN A 122 1.98 -13.80 -7.40
C ASN A 122 1.73 -13.55 -8.90
N PRO A 123 2.20 -14.43 -9.82
CA PRO A 123 2.02 -14.23 -11.25
C PRO A 123 0.56 -14.28 -11.73
N GLU A 124 -0.33 -14.88 -10.94
CA GLU A 124 -1.76 -14.94 -11.24
C GLU A 124 -2.52 -13.68 -10.80
N ALA A 125 -1.89 -12.81 -10.00
CA ALA A 125 -2.53 -11.60 -9.53
C ALA A 125 -2.69 -10.58 -10.66
N LYS A 126 -3.87 -9.92 -10.71
CA LYS A 126 -4.12 -8.81 -11.65
C LYS A 126 -3.03 -7.74 -11.56
N VAL A 127 -2.51 -7.45 -10.35
CA VAL A 127 -1.47 -6.42 -10.16
C VAL A 127 -0.15 -6.82 -10.78
N PHE A 128 0.21 -8.12 -10.75
CA PHE A 128 1.42 -8.63 -11.39
C PHE A 128 1.35 -8.44 -12.90
N GLN A 129 0.20 -8.71 -13.49
CA GLN A 129 -0.05 -8.57 -14.93
C GLN A 129 -0.15 -7.09 -15.34
N ARG A 130 -0.93 -6.27 -14.63
CA ARG A 130 -1.11 -4.83 -14.89
C ARG A 130 0.22 -4.08 -14.83
N THR A 131 1.09 -4.48 -13.92
CA THR A 131 2.37 -3.80 -13.69
C THR A 131 3.55 -4.47 -14.39
N ASN A 132 3.31 -5.39 -15.34
CA ASN A 132 4.33 -6.05 -16.14
C ASN A 132 5.50 -6.61 -15.28
N CYS A 133 5.15 -7.27 -14.18
CA CYS A 133 6.14 -7.82 -13.26
C CYS A 133 6.89 -9.00 -13.87
N THR A 134 8.15 -9.17 -13.46
CA THR A 134 8.87 -10.44 -13.59
C THR A 134 8.96 -11.11 -12.24
N MET A 135 8.81 -12.44 -12.19
CA MET A 135 8.95 -13.21 -10.96
C MET A 135 10.43 -13.25 -10.55
N PRO A 136 10.83 -12.61 -9.44
CA PRO A 136 12.20 -12.63 -8.97
C PRO A 136 12.56 -13.98 -8.34
N GLN A 137 13.86 -14.29 -8.26
CA GLN A 137 14.34 -15.36 -7.39
C GLN A 137 14.37 -14.86 -5.92
N ASP A 138 14.41 -15.78 -4.95
CA ASP A 138 14.40 -15.43 -3.52
C ASP A 138 15.48 -14.41 -3.13
N ARG A 139 16.69 -14.57 -3.69
CA ARG A 139 17.80 -13.63 -3.43
C ARG A 139 17.51 -12.22 -3.97
N ASP A 140 16.77 -12.12 -5.07
CA ASP A 140 16.48 -10.85 -5.72
C ASP A 140 15.36 -10.12 -4.95
N VAL A 141 14.43 -10.86 -4.32
CA VAL A 141 13.45 -10.29 -3.38
C VAL A 141 14.16 -9.61 -2.20
N LEU A 142 15.18 -10.27 -1.64
CA LEU A 142 15.98 -9.69 -0.56
C LEU A 142 16.75 -8.47 -1.05
N ALA A 143 17.32 -8.52 -2.26
CA ALA A 143 17.99 -7.36 -2.84
C ALA A 143 17.02 -6.16 -2.99
N TYR A 144 15.77 -6.38 -3.40
CA TYR A 144 14.76 -5.32 -3.44
C TYR A 144 14.45 -4.75 -2.05
N ALA A 145 14.40 -5.59 -1.01
CA ALA A 145 14.22 -5.12 0.35
C ALA A 145 15.38 -4.22 0.82
N GLU A 146 16.61 -4.64 0.54
CA GLU A 146 17.84 -3.87 0.84
C GLU A 146 17.88 -2.55 0.06
N MET A 147 17.45 -2.56 -1.22
CA MET A 147 17.31 -1.33 -2.01
C MET A 147 16.27 -0.39 -1.39
N ALA A 148 15.10 -0.91 -1.00
CA ALA A 148 14.06 -0.13 -0.35
C ALA A 148 14.56 0.51 0.96
N GLU A 149 15.31 -0.24 1.78
CA GLU A 149 15.81 0.24 3.08
C GLU A 149 16.98 1.22 2.94
N HIS A 150 18.00 0.84 2.18
CA HIS A 150 19.30 1.52 2.22
C HIS A 150 19.49 2.51 1.07
N MET A 151 18.97 2.21 -0.12
CA MET A 151 19.13 3.08 -1.29
C MET A 151 18.02 4.12 -1.35
N PHE A 152 16.77 3.68 -1.27
CA PHE A 152 15.60 4.55 -1.41
C PHE A 152 15.11 5.10 -0.07
N ARG A 153 15.49 4.47 1.04
CA ARG A 153 15.07 4.85 2.40
C ARG A 153 13.55 4.95 2.54
N LEU A 154 12.85 4.00 1.93
CA LEU A 154 11.40 3.90 2.00
C LEU A 154 10.96 3.55 3.42
N PRO A 155 9.82 4.05 3.90
CA PRO A 155 9.26 3.64 5.19
C PRO A 155 8.81 2.17 5.19
N PHE A 156 8.47 1.62 4.02
CA PHE A 156 7.86 0.32 3.87
C PHE A 156 8.45 -0.49 2.72
N PHE A 157 8.55 -1.80 2.95
CA PHE A 157 8.68 -2.79 1.91
C PHE A 157 7.52 -3.79 2.04
N ILE A 158 6.86 -4.06 0.93
CA ILE A 158 5.69 -4.90 0.86
C ILE A 158 5.95 -6.00 -0.15
N TRP A 159 5.67 -7.25 0.24
CA TRP A 159 5.62 -8.35 -0.70
C TRP A 159 4.30 -9.11 -0.58
N SER A 160 3.88 -9.74 -1.67
CA SER A 160 2.66 -10.57 -1.70
C SER A 160 2.92 -11.87 -2.47
N THR A 161 2.70 -13.02 -1.83
CA THR A 161 2.79 -14.35 -2.46
C THR A 161 1.41 -14.88 -2.86
N ALA A 162 1.36 -15.89 -3.72
CA ALA A 162 0.12 -16.58 -4.09
C ALA A 162 -0.50 -17.25 -2.85
N GLY A 163 -1.44 -16.57 -2.19
CA GLY A 163 -2.15 -17.05 -1.00
C GLY A 163 -1.98 -16.21 0.28
N CYS A 164 -1.14 -15.17 0.28
CA CYS A 164 -1.08 -14.21 1.38
C CYS A 164 -1.47 -12.80 0.93
N THR A 165 -2.37 -12.18 1.70
CA THR A 165 -2.56 -10.72 1.72
C THR A 165 -1.20 -10.07 1.96
N ALA A 166 -0.93 -8.99 1.23
CA ALA A 166 0.34 -8.25 1.26
C ALA A 166 0.93 -8.12 2.68
N ILE A 167 2.18 -8.56 2.86
CA ILE A 167 2.89 -8.44 4.16
C ILE A 167 3.58 -7.09 4.16
N LEU A 168 3.08 -6.18 4.99
CA LEU A 168 3.68 -4.87 5.22
C LEU A 168 4.85 -5.00 6.21
N ILE A 169 6.05 -4.62 5.78
CA ILE A 169 7.23 -4.57 6.64
C ILE A 169 7.66 -3.13 6.82
N TRP A 170 7.63 -2.69 8.07
CA TRP A 170 8.34 -1.51 8.52
C TRP A 170 9.85 -1.78 8.50
N LEU A 171 10.58 -1.09 7.62
CA LEU A 171 11.99 -1.39 7.37
C LEU A 171 12.90 -1.09 8.58
N ASP A 172 12.49 -0.22 9.51
CA ASP A 172 13.19 -0.04 10.79
C ASP A 172 13.06 -1.25 11.75
N LYS A 173 12.10 -2.14 11.52
CA LYS A 173 11.89 -3.38 12.30
C LYS A 173 12.42 -4.64 11.62
N TYR A 174 12.67 -4.62 10.32
CA TYR A 174 13.07 -5.78 9.52
C TYR A 174 14.32 -6.48 10.10
N GLN A 175 15.30 -5.72 10.60
CA GLN A 175 16.53 -6.25 11.19
C GLN A 175 16.32 -7.04 12.51
N ASN A 176 15.25 -6.75 13.27
CA ASN A 176 15.02 -7.37 14.58
C ASN A 176 14.30 -8.72 14.51
N ASP A 177 13.40 -8.91 13.54
CA ASP A 177 12.67 -10.17 13.38
C ASP A 177 13.49 -11.25 12.67
N TRP A 178 14.42 -10.86 11.79
CA TRP A 178 15.26 -11.83 11.07
C TRP A 178 16.48 -12.28 11.91
N LYS A 179 17.03 -11.48 12.83
CA LYS A 179 18.05 -12.01 13.76
C LYS A 179 17.53 -13.13 14.68
N ARG A 180 16.20 -13.29 14.82
CA ARG A 180 15.56 -14.32 15.65
C ARG A 180 15.20 -15.61 14.93
N ARG A 181 15.23 -15.65 13.59
CA ARG A 181 14.95 -16.88 12.82
C ARG A 181 16.22 -17.57 12.32
N ARG A 182 17.40 -17.07 12.70
CA ARG A 182 18.70 -17.77 12.56
C ARG A 182 19.03 -18.53 13.83
#